data_AF-A0A933WJ25-F1
#
_entry.id   AF-A0A933WJ25-F1
#
_cell.length_a   1.000
_cell.length_b   1.000
_cell.length_c   1.000
_cell.angle_alpha   90.00
_cell.angle_beta   90.00
_cell.angle_gamma   90.00
#
_symmetry.space_group_name_H-M   'P 1'
#
loop_
_entity.id
_entity.type
_entity.pdbx_description
1 polymer ?
#
loop_
_entity_poly.entity_id
_entity_poly.type
_entity_poly.pdbx_seq_one_letter_code
_entity_poly.pdbx_strand_id
1 'polypeptide(L)' 'EWISLRTTNIIERLNKEFKRRTKPMEILAGENSCYRLLAFISLKMELVWRANPVGKVNANLPFFKQLKEREFTQNC' A
#
# COMPACT_ATOMS: atom_id res chain seq x y z
N GLU A 1 -17.73 12.98 2.71
CA GLU A 1 -17.45 11.69 2.02
C GLU A 1 -16.28 11.76 1.04
N TRP A 2 -16.25 12.69 0.06
CA TRP A 2 -15.11 12.86 -0.85
C TRP A 2 -13.82 13.41 -0.21
N ILE A 3 -13.95 14.13 0.91
CA ILE A 3 -12.83 14.75 1.64
C ILE A 3 -11.98 13.72 2.38
N SER A 4 -12.57 12.61 2.83
CA SER A 4 -11.83 11.47 3.39
C SER A 4 -11.32 10.52 2.30
N LEU A 5 -11.93 10.49 1.10
CA LEU A 5 -11.34 9.85 -0.09
C LEU A 5 -10.13 10.61 -0.63
N ARG A 6 -9.91 11.85 -0.15
CA ARG A 6 -8.64 12.57 -0.24
C ARG A 6 -7.55 11.97 0.67
N THR A 7 -7.71 10.73 1.16
CA THR A 7 -6.62 9.89 1.70
C THR A 7 -5.79 9.28 0.58
N THR A 8 -5.40 10.09 -0.40
CA THR A 8 -4.29 9.75 -1.29
C THR A 8 -2.99 9.56 -0.50
N ASN A 9 -2.95 9.86 0.81
CA ASN A 9 -1.81 9.61 1.68
C ASN A 9 -1.26 8.18 1.57
N ILE A 10 -2.08 7.13 1.61
CA ILE A 10 -1.59 5.74 1.61
C ILE A 10 -1.01 5.35 0.24
N ILE A 11 -1.76 5.58 -0.84
CA ILE A 11 -1.33 5.22 -2.20
C ILE A 11 -0.18 6.13 -2.67
N GLU A 12 -0.22 7.43 -2.39
CA GLU A 12 0.89 8.34 -2.69
C GLU A 12 2.12 8.03 -1.84
N ARG A 13 1.97 7.65 -0.56
CA ARG A 13 3.10 7.27 0.29
C ARG A 13 3.74 5.97 -0.18
N LEU A 14 2.93 5.01 -0.61
CA LEU A 14 3.41 3.79 -1.26
C LEU A 14 4.15 4.12 -2.56
N ASN A 15 3.58 4.97 -3.42
CA ASN A 15 4.23 5.39 -4.68
C ASN A 15 5.51 6.19 -4.43
N LYS A 16 5.53 7.08 -3.43
CA LYS A 16 6.73 7.83 -3.02
C LYS A 16 7.82 6.88 -2.53
N GLU A 17 7.48 5.88 -1.73
CA GLU A 17 8.45 4.91 -1.24
C GLU A 17 8.97 4.00 -2.35
N PHE A 18 8.10 3.60 -3.29
CA PHE A 18 8.48 2.86 -4.48
C PHE A 18 9.48 3.67 -5.30
N LYS A 19 9.13 4.91 -5.68
CA LYS A 19 10.01 5.83 -6.40
C LYS A 19 11.32 6.12 -5.67
N ARG A 20 11.29 6.24 -4.34
CA ARG A 20 12.50 6.46 -3.54
C ARG A 20 13.48 5.28 -3.63
N ARG A 21 12.97 4.05 -3.68
CA ARG A 21 13.78 2.82 -3.72
C ARG A 21 14.25 2.47 -5.12
N THR A 22 13.46 2.82 -6.15
CA THR A 22 13.84 2.60 -7.55
C THR A 22 14.66 3.74 -8.14
N LYS A 23 14.68 4.94 -7.53
CA LYS A 23 15.54 6.06 -7.95
C LYS A 23 17.01 5.68 -8.14
N PRO A 24 17.68 4.94 -7.23
CA PRO A 24 19.07 4.52 -7.45
C PRO A 24 19.22 3.31 -8.39
N MET A 25 18.15 2.65 -8.81
CA MET A 25 18.25 1.41 -9.58
C MET A 25 18.46 1.61 -11.08
N GLU A 26 18.34 2.85 -11.61
CA GLU A 26 18.46 3.31 -13.02
C GLU A 26 17.82 2.43 -14.11
N ILE A 27 18.13 1.14 -14.17
CA ILE A 27 17.53 0.11 -15.01
C ILE A 27 17.02 -1.02 -14.13
N LEU A 28 15.71 -1.27 -14.16
CA LEU A 28 15.11 -2.42 -13.48
C LEU A 28 15.20 -3.67 -14.37
N ALA A 29 15.51 -4.82 -13.79
CA ALA A 29 15.78 -6.08 -14.50
C ALA A 29 14.52 -6.78 -15.07
N GLY A 30 13.59 -6.00 -15.65
CA GLY A 30 12.36 -6.47 -16.30
C GLY A 30 11.09 -6.40 -15.44
N GLU A 31 9.94 -6.65 -16.06
CA GLU A 31 8.61 -6.46 -15.47
C GLU A 31 8.35 -7.33 -14.23
N ASN A 32 8.76 -8.59 -14.27
CA ASN A 32 8.63 -9.51 -13.13
C ASN A 32 9.40 -9.02 -11.89
N SER A 33 10.57 -8.41 -12.09
CA SER A 33 11.34 -7.83 -10.99
C SER A 33 10.65 -6.59 -10.40
N CYS A 34 9.98 -5.80 -11.26
CA CYS A 34 9.14 -4.67 -10.85
C CYS A 34 7.98 -5.11 -9.97
N TYR A 35 7.23 -6.11 -10.41
CA TYR A 35 6.09 -6.62 -9.65
C TYR A 35 6.52 -7.21 -8.31
N ARG A 36 7.64 -7.94 -8.27
CA ARG A 36 8.19 -8.46 -7.00
C ARG A 36 8.58 -7.35 -6.04
N LEU A 37 9.24 -6.29 -6.53
CA LEU A 37 9.63 -5.15 -5.71
C LEU A 37 8.40 -4.39 -5.18
N LEU A 38 7.41 -4.18 -6.04
CA LEU A 38 6.15 -3.54 -5.67
C LEU A 38 5.41 -4.36 -4.60
N ALA A 39 5.27 -5.68 -4.81
CA ALA A 39 4.63 -6.57 -3.84
C ALA A 39 5.36 -6.55 -2.49
N PHE A 40 6.69 -6.63 -2.49
CA PHE A 40 7.49 -6.57 -1.26
C PHE A 40 7.30 -5.26 -0.50
N ILE A 41 7.31 -4.11 -1.20
CA ILE A 41 7.13 -2.79 -0.58
C ILE A 41 5.73 -2.66 0.01
N SER A 42 4.70 -3.14 -0.69
CA SER A 42 3.31 -3.15 -0.21
C SER A 42 3.18 -3.97 1.07
N LEU A 43 3.71 -5.19 1.11
CA LEU A 43 3.69 -6.06 2.29
C LEU A 43 4.41 -5.41 3.48
N LYS A 44 5.58 -4.82 3.24
CA LYS A 44 6.35 -4.13 4.29
C LYS A 44 5.58 -2.93 4.86
N MET A 45 4.92 -2.14 4.02
CA MET A 45 4.09 -1.02 4.48
C MET A 45 2.90 -1.50 5.29
N GLU A 46 2.25 -2.57 4.85
CA GLU A 46 1.12 -3.16 5.56
C GLU A 46 1.50 -3.57 6.99
N LEU A 47 2.63 -4.27 7.17
CA LEU A 47 3.13 -4.66 8.50
C LEU A 47 3.34 -3.44 9.41
N VAL A 48 3.94 -2.37 8.87
CA VAL A 48 4.18 -1.13 9.61
C VAL A 48 2.86 -0.43 9.98
N TRP A 49 1.86 -0.45 9.10
CA TRP A 49 0.55 0.14 9.36
C TRP A 49 -0.32 -0.68 10.31
N ARG A 50 -0.17 -2.01 10.33
CA ARG A 50 -0.78 -2.87 11.36
C ARG A 50 -0.23 -2.53 12.75
N ALA A 51 1.08 -2.29 12.86
CA ALA A 51 1.73 -1.92 14.12
C ALA A 51 1.43 -0.48 14.56
N ASN A 52 1.36 0.46 13.60
CA ASN A 52 1.08 1.87 13.85
C ASN A 52 -0.03 2.34 12.88
N PRO A 53 -1.31 2.21 13.26
CA PRO A 53 -2.43 2.52 12.36
C PRO A 53 -2.41 3.98 11.93
N VAL A 54 -2.34 4.20 10.60
CA VAL A 54 -2.22 5.52 10.00
C VAL A 54 -3.59 6.19 9.93
N GLY A 55 -3.78 7.21 10.77
CA GLY A 55 -4.89 8.16 10.68
C GLY A 55 -6.21 7.65 11.28
N LYS A 56 -6.95 8.55 11.94
CA LYS A 56 -8.35 8.32 12.33
C LYS A 56 -9.25 8.31 11.09
N VAL A 57 -9.20 7.23 10.33
CA VAL A 57 -10.19 6.96 9.28
C VAL A 57 -11.41 6.36 9.97
N ASN A 58 -12.59 6.96 9.78
CA ASN A 58 -13.82 6.46 10.39
C ASN A 58 -14.12 5.06 9.83
N ALA A 59 -13.94 4.02 10.64
CA ALA A 59 -14.02 2.61 10.26
C ALA A 59 -15.42 2.17 9.76
N ASN A 60 -16.39 3.07 9.81
CA ASN A 60 -17.78 2.84 9.40
C ASN A 60 -18.02 2.96 7.89
N LEU A 61 -17.00 3.31 7.10
CA LEU A 61 -17.12 3.36 5.64
C LEU A 61 -17.21 1.92 5.07
N PRO A 62 -18.25 1.60 4.28
CA PRO A 62 -18.48 0.24 3.74
C PRO A 62 -17.29 -0.32 2.95
N PHE A 63 -16.55 0.56 2.29
CA PHE A 63 -15.38 0.21 1.48
C PHE A 63 -14.26 -0.48 2.27
N PHE A 64 -13.95 0.01 3.48
CA PHE A 64 -12.90 -0.60 4.31
C PHE A 64 -13.33 -1.93 4.94
N LYS A 65 -14.64 -2.13 5.15
CA LYS A 65 -15.17 -3.43 5.60
C LYS A 65 -14.97 -4.50 4.52
N GLN A 66 -15.29 -4.19 3.27
CA GLN A 66 -15.07 -5.10 2.14
C GLN A 66 -13.58 -5.43 1.89
N LEU A 67 -12.67 -4.46 2.09
CA LEU A 67 -11.23 -4.70 1.98
C LEU A 67 -10.68 -5.54 3.14
N LYS A 68 -11.21 -5.38 4.35
CA LYS A 68 -10.87 -6.23 5.49
C LYS A 68 -11.36 -7.67 5.28
N GLU A 69 -12.54 -7.83 4.69
CA GLU A 69 -13.12 -9.14 4.33
C GLU A 69 -12.37 -9.84 3.21
N ARG A 70 -11.80 -9.07 2.26
CA ARG A 70 -10.88 -9.56 1.25
C ARG A 70 -9.46 -9.51 1.80
N GLU A 71 -9.15 -10.35 2.77
CA GLU A 71 -7.78 -10.51 3.28
C GLU A 71 -6.83 -10.75 2.09
N PHE A 72 -6.13 -9.68 1.71
CA PHE A 72 -5.27 -9.59 0.54
C PHE A 72 -4.12 -10.62 0.57
N THR A 73 -3.92 -11.34 1.67
CA THR A 73 -2.86 -12.33 1.84
C THR A 73 -3.26 -13.46 2.79
N GLN A 74 -4.11 -14.40 2.36
CA GLN A 74 -4.20 -15.67 3.09
C GLN A 74 -4.76 -16.88 2.30
N ASN A 75 -4.55 -16.94 0.99
CA ASN A 75 -4.71 -18.19 0.24
C ASN A 75 -3.44 -18.45 -0.56
N CYS A 76 -2.43 -18.99 0.11
CA CYS A 76 -1.39 -19.81 -0.51
C CYS A 76 -1.71 -21.27 -0.18
#